data_AF-A0A3D0MZS1-F1
#
_entry.id   AF-A0A3D0MZS1-F1
#
_cell.length_a   1.000
_cell.length_b   1.000
_cell.length_c   1.000
_cell.angle_alpha   90.00
_cell.angle_beta   90.00
_cell.angle_gamma   90.00
#
_symmetry.space_group_name_H-M   'P 1'
#
loop_
_entity.id
_entity.type
_entity.pdbx_description
1 polymer ?
#
loop_
_entity_poly.entity_id
_entity_poly.type
_entity_poly.pdbx_seq_one_letter_code
_entity_poly.pdbx_strand_id
1 'polypeptide(L)'
;MKDFKILKIILLVVSVLVFIFACSLPVYYSEYGNEYSGFSALIVGWVQFFHNPVIFVAWFANIFYFISLICGFFRKLYVMNILIIVVGLFLSLLFFLPESFMTDEGGTISDVRTGFGVYVWIFAFFLMMIRGMLPFTTTEAVFKEKQKEISVDDFK
;
A
#
# COMPACT_ATOMS: atom_id res chain seq x y z
N MET A 1 -10.12 -8.62 -23.46
CA MET A 1 -9.85 -7.16 -23.54
C MET A 1 -10.50 -6.34 -22.42
N LYS A 2 -11.72 -6.68 -21.94
CA LYS A 2 -12.30 -6.10 -20.70
C LYS A 2 -11.61 -6.64 -19.43
N ASP A 3 -10.95 -7.77 -19.57
CA ASP A 3 -10.51 -8.62 -18.46
C ASP A 3 -9.43 -7.96 -17.60
N PHE A 4 -8.46 -7.25 -18.19
CA PHE A 4 -7.44 -6.54 -17.42
C PHE A 4 -7.98 -5.34 -16.63
N LYS A 5 -8.98 -4.63 -17.19
CA LYS A 5 -9.61 -3.50 -16.50
C LYS A 5 -10.43 -4.01 -15.31
N ILE A 6 -11.21 -5.07 -15.53
CA ILE A 6 -11.99 -5.73 -14.47
C ILE A 6 -11.05 -6.29 -13.40
N LEU A 7 -9.99 -6.99 -13.78
CA LEU A 7 -8.99 -7.54 -12.86
C LEU A 7 -8.32 -6.45 -12.01
N LYS A 8 -7.95 -5.30 -12.60
CA LYS A 8 -7.40 -4.17 -11.85
C LYS A 8 -8.37 -3.64 -10.80
N ILE A 9 -9.67 -3.57 -11.12
CA ILE A 9 -10.70 -3.14 -10.18
C ILE A 9 -10.87 -4.18 -9.07
N ILE A 10 -10.92 -5.47 -9.42
CA ILE A 10 -11.00 -6.57 -8.45
C ILE A 10 -9.82 -6.51 -7.49
N LEU A 11 -8.59 -6.42 -7.99
CA LEU A 11 -7.39 -6.33 -7.15
C LEU A 11 -7.40 -5.11 -6.23
N LEU A 12 -7.89 -3.96 -6.71
CA LEU A 12 -8.05 -2.78 -5.88
C LEU A 12 -9.06 -3.02 -4.75
N VAL A 13 -10.25 -3.53 -5.08
CA VAL A 13 -11.31 -3.77 -4.09
C VAL A 13 -10.86 -4.81 -3.08
N VAL A 14 -10.29 -5.93 -3.53
CA VAL A 14 -9.78 -6.98 -2.65
C VAL A 14 -8.67 -6.43 -1.76
N SER A 15 -7.73 -5.65 -2.29
CA SER A 15 -6.68 -5.02 -1.47
C SER A 15 -7.27 -4.15 -0.37
N VAL A 16 -8.24 -3.29 -0.70
CA VAL A 16 -8.88 -2.39 0.27
C VAL A 16 -9.62 -3.20 1.34
N LEU A 17 -10.34 -4.25 0.96
CA LEU A 17 -11.02 -5.14 1.90
C LEU A 17 -10.04 -5.88 2.80
N VAL A 18 -8.93 -6.38 2.25
CA VAL A 18 -7.87 -7.03 3.03
C VAL A 18 -7.23 -6.05 4.01
N PHE A 19 -6.98 -4.80 3.60
CA PHE A 19 -6.45 -3.76 4.48
C PHE A 19 -7.42 -3.46 5.64
N ILE A 20 -8.71 -3.27 5.35
CA ILE A 20 -9.75 -3.04 6.36
C ILE A 20 -9.86 -4.23 7.32
N PHE A 21 -9.79 -5.45 6.78
CA PHE A 21 -9.78 -6.67 7.59
C PHE A 21 -8.54 -6.74 8.48
N ALA A 22 -7.36 -6.39 7.97
CA ALA A 22 -6.13 -6.30 8.75
C ALA A 22 -6.24 -5.29 9.90
N CYS A 23 -6.97 -4.19 9.71
CA CYS A 23 -7.24 -3.23 10.78
C CYS A 23 -8.04 -3.85 11.95
N SER A 24 -8.81 -4.91 11.71
CA SER A 24 -9.57 -5.61 12.76
C SER A 24 -8.77 -6.72 13.45
N LEU A 25 -7.60 -7.07 12.93
CA LEU A 25 -6.75 -8.13 13.46
C LEU A 25 -5.70 -7.59 14.42
N PRO A 26 -5.23 -8.40 15.39
CA PRO A 26 -4.11 -8.05 16.24
C PRO A 26 -2.82 -7.96 15.42
N VAL A 27 -2.22 -6.77 15.38
CA VAL A 27 -0.95 -6.50 14.71
C VAL A 27 0.22 -6.56 15.67
N TYR A 28 -0.03 -6.29 16.95
CA TYR A 28 0.94 -6.45 18.03
C TYR A 28 0.26 -7.05 19.25
N TYR A 29 1.01 -7.83 20.01
CA TYR A 29 0.64 -8.31 21.33
C TYR A 29 1.61 -7.73 22.35
N SER A 30 1.13 -7.16 23.45
CA SER A 30 2.03 -6.80 24.56
C SER A 30 2.53 -8.05 25.27
N GLU A 31 3.60 -7.88 26.04
CA GLU A 31 4.10 -8.89 26.99
C GLU A 31 3.01 -9.43 27.94
N TYR A 32 2.04 -8.59 28.32
CA TYR A 32 0.92 -8.95 29.20
C TYR A 32 -0.27 -9.60 28.45
N GLY A 33 -0.13 -9.87 27.16
CA GLY A 33 -1.17 -10.50 26.34
C GLY A 33 -2.27 -9.55 25.86
N ASN A 34 -2.10 -8.23 26.02
CA ASN A 34 -3.04 -7.26 25.46
C ASN A 34 -2.86 -7.19 23.94
N GLU A 35 -3.97 -7.23 23.22
CA GLU A 35 -3.99 -7.17 21.76
C GLU A 35 -4.09 -5.72 21.28
N TYR A 36 -3.19 -5.33 20.38
CA TYR A 36 -3.32 -4.08 19.63
C TYR A 36 -3.84 -4.40 18.24
N SER A 37 -5.08 -3.99 18.01
CA SER A 37 -5.70 -4.09 16.69
C SER A 37 -4.94 -3.23 15.67
N GLY A 38 -5.02 -3.60 14.39
CA GLY A 38 -4.41 -2.81 13.34
C GLY A 38 -4.98 -1.40 13.25
N PHE A 39 -6.26 -1.21 13.57
CA PHE A 39 -6.90 0.09 13.63
C PHE A 39 -6.30 0.97 14.74
N SER A 40 -6.18 0.44 15.97
CA SER A 40 -5.52 1.17 17.07
C SER A 40 -4.08 1.51 16.71
N ALA A 41 -3.35 0.58 16.09
CA ALA A 41 -1.97 0.80 15.69
C ALA A 41 -1.87 1.86 14.58
N LEU A 42 -2.81 1.91 13.62
CA LEU A 42 -2.85 2.94 12.57
C LEU A 42 -2.95 4.37 13.13
N ILE A 43 -3.66 4.54 14.24
CA ILE A 43 -3.86 5.84 14.90
C ILE A 43 -2.66 6.16 15.80
N VAL A 44 -2.30 5.24 16.70
CA VAL A 44 -1.26 5.45 17.72
C VAL A 44 0.15 5.42 17.11
N GLY A 45 0.32 4.75 15.98
CA GLY A 45 1.59 4.62 15.27
C GLY A 45 2.29 5.95 14.95
N TRP A 46 1.52 7.02 14.73
CA TRP A 46 2.07 8.36 14.48
C TRP A 46 2.75 8.96 15.71
N VAL A 47 2.33 8.58 16.92
CA VAL A 47 2.91 9.06 18.18
C VAL A 47 4.32 8.51 18.38
N GLN A 48 4.68 7.42 17.69
CA GLN A 48 6.03 6.86 17.73
C GLN A 48 7.12 7.81 17.23
N PHE A 49 6.75 8.91 16.58
CA PHE A 49 7.67 10.01 16.30
C PHE A 49 8.47 10.45 17.54
N PHE A 50 7.84 10.44 18.72
CA PHE A 50 8.45 10.90 19.97
C PHE A 50 9.32 9.84 20.66
N HIS A 51 9.22 8.57 20.26
CA HIS A 51 9.90 7.46 20.95
C HIS A 51 10.87 6.71 20.05
N ASN A 52 10.43 6.31 18.85
CA ASN A 52 11.24 5.54 17.93
C ASN A 52 11.04 6.03 16.48
N PRO A 53 11.94 6.88 15.96
CA PRO A 53 11.80 7.49 14.65
C PRO A 53 11.86 6.45 13.50
N VAL A 54 12.51 5.30 13.71
CA VAL A 54 12.54 4.22 12.71
C VAL A 54 11.16 3.58 12.56
N ILE A 55 10.49 3.31 13.69
CA ILE A 55 9.12 2.79 13.70
C ILE A 55 8.16 3.84 13.15
N PHE A 56 8.35 5.12 13.48
CA PHE A 56 7.59 6.22 12.90
C PHE A 56 7.66 6.21 11.37
N VAL A 57 8.85 6.02 10.80
CA VAL A 57 9.05 5.99 9.34
C VAL A 57 8.27 4.84 8.69
N ALA A 58 8.10 3.70 9.37
CA ALA A 58 7.29 2.59 8.87
C ALA A 58 5.83 3.00 8.58
N TRP A 59 5.25 3.91 9.37
CA TRP A 59 3.85 4.34 9.21
C TRP A 59 3.58 5.11 7.92
N PHE A 60 4.62 5.70 7.30
CA PHE A 60 4.49 6.29 5.97
C PHE A 60 4.10 5.26 4.92
N ALA A 61 4.35 3.97 5.12
CA ALA A 61 3.85 2.90 4.26
C ALA A 61 2.35 3.08 3.97
N ASN A 62 1.54 3.40 4.99
CA ASN A 62 0.11 3.62 4.83
C ASN A 62 -0.20 4.84 3.94
N ILE A 63 0.54 5.94 4.07
CA ILE A 63 0.40 7.10 3.19
C ILE A 63 0.69 6.69 1.73
N PHE A 64 1.79 5.98 1.48
CA PHE A 64 2.12 5.49 0.14
C PHE A 64 1.04 4.55 -0.42
N TYR A 65 0.46 3.68 0.42
CA TYR A 65 -0.67 2.84 0.05
C TYR A 65 -1.90 3.66 -0.38
N PHE A 66 -2.33 4.64 0.42
CA PHE A 66 -3.47 5.48 0.10
C PHE A 66 -3.24 6.36 -1.13
N ILE A 67 -2.04 6.92 -1.29
CA ILE A 67 -1.65 7.64 -2.51
C ILE A 67 -1.73 6.70 -3.73
N SER A 68 -1.28 5.46 -3.59
CA SER A 68 -1.33 4.48 -4.69
C SER A 68 -2.76 4.10 -5.11
N LEU A 69 -3.73 4.13 -4.19
CA LEU A 69 -5.14 3.94 -4.54
C LEU A 69 -5.60 4.98 -5.55
N ILE A 70 -5.25 6.24 -5.32
CA ILE A 70 -5.62 7.38 -6.16
C ILE A 70 -4.80 7.39 -7.45
N CYS A 71 -3.47 7.35 -7.34
CA CYS A 71 -2.57 7.49 -8.48
C CYS A 71 -2.73 6.37 -9.52
N GLY A 72 -3.03 5.14 -9.10
CA GLY A 72 -3.16 4.02 -10.04
C GLY A 72 -4.39 4.05 -10.94
N PHE A 73 -5.27 5.05 -10.84
CA PHE A 73 -6.30 5.32 -11.86
C PHE A 73 -5.79 6.20 -13.01
N PHE A 74 -4.71 6.96 -12.80
CA PHE A 74 -4.20 7.92 -13.77
C PHE A 74 -3.09 7.31 -14.61
N ARG A 75 -3.34 7.11 -15.91
CA ARG A 75 -2.36 6.54 -16.85
C ARG A 75 -1.03 7.29 -16.86
N LYS A 76 -1.07 8.63 -16.78
CA LYS A 76 0.13 9.49 -16.75
C LYS A 76 1.02 9.23 -15.53
N LEU A 77 0.46 8.68 -14.46
CA LEU A 77 1.14 8.41 -13.20
C LEU A 77 1.52 6.93 -13.04
N TYR A 78 1.46 6.11 -14.09
CA TYR A 78 1.73 4.66 -14.00
C TYR A 78 3.07 4.33 -13.32
N VAL A 79 4.16 4.88 -13.85
CA VAL A 79 5.52 4.63 -13.34
C VAL A 79 5.65 5.17 -11.92
N MET A 80 5.14 6.38 -11.67
CA MET A 80 5.14 6.98 -10.34
C MET A 80 4.36 6.13 -9.33
N ASN A 81 3.21 5.59 -9.72
CA ASN A 81 2.40 4.73 -8.88
C ASN A 81 3.12 3.42 -8.51
N ILE A 82 3.87 2.84 -9.47
CA ILE A 82 4.73 1.67 -9.19
C ILE A 82 5.82 2.03 -8.18
N LEU A 83 6.50 3.17 -8.36
CA LEU A 83 7.53 3.59 -7.41
C LEU A 83 6.95 3.84 -6.01
N ILE A 84 5.79 4.50 -5.93
CA ILE A 84 5.07 4.76 -4.68
C ILE A 84 4.73 3.46 -3.96
N ILE A 85 4.17 2.46 -4.66
CA ILE A 85 3.80 1.19 -3.99
C ILE A 85 5.01 0.37 -3.59
N VAL A 86 6.10 0.41 -4.38
CA VAL A 86 7.37 -0.26 -4.06
C VAL A 86 7.96 0.34 -2.78
N VAL A 87 8.06 1.68 -2.71
CA VAL A 87 8.53 2.37 -1.50
C VAL A 87 7.62 2.06 -0.31
N GLY A 88 6.30 2.09 -0.49
CA GLY A 88 5.34 1.71 0.54
C GLY A 88 5.53 0.28 1.05
N LEU A 89 5.80 -0.68 0.15
CA LEU A 89 6.11 -2.06 0.50
C LEU A 89 7.39 -2.17 1.33
N PHE A 90 8.48 -1.53 0.91
CA PHE A 90 9.73 -1.53 1.68
C PHE A 90 9.54 -0.93 3.08
N LEU A 91 8.81 0.18 3.19
CA LEU A 91 8.49 0.79 4.48
C LEU A 91 7.62 -0.13 5.34
N SER A 92 6.68 -0.87 4.75
CA SER A 92 5.82 -1.80 5.49
C SER A 92 6.60 -2.97 6.12
N LEU A 93 7.75 -3.35 5.56
CA LEU A 93 8.61 -4.38 6.15
C LEU A 93 9.22 -3.93 7.48
N LEU A 94 9.31 -2.62 7.71
CA LEU A 94 9.80 -2.08 8.99
C LEU A 94 8.82 -2.36 10.15
N PHE A 95 7.56 -2.76 9.87
CA PHE A 95 6.60 -3.17 10.91
C PHE A 95 7.01 -4.45 11.66
N PHE A 96 8.01 -5.20 11.18
CA PHE A 96 8.56 -6.35 11.89
C PHE A 96 9.70 -6.02 12.86
N LEU A 97 10.23 -4.80 12.82
CA LEU A 97 11.35 -4.35 13.64
C LEU A 97 10.99 -3.90 15.08
N PRO A 98 9.75 -3.47 15.42
CA PRO A 98 9.43 -3.07 16.78
C PRO A 98 9.62 -4.22 17.78
N GLU A 99 10.55 -4.05 18.71
CA GLU A 99 10.63 -4.86 19.94
C GLU A 99 9.80 -4.24 21.07
N SER A 100 9.60 -2.92 21.03
CA SER A 100 8.77 -2.17 21.97
C SER A 100 7.92 -1.13 21.24
N PHE A 101 6.74 -0.85 21.80
CA PHE A 101 5.76 0.06 21.24
C PHE A 101 5.18 0.97 22.32
N MET A 102 4.95 2.24 21.98
CA MET A 102 4.24 3.17 22.86
C MET A 102 2.76 2.82 22.78
N THR A 103 2.24 2.22 23.85
CA THR A 103 0.94 1.53 23.87
C THR A 103 -0.23 2.44 24.19
N ASP A 104 0.03 3.63 24.72
CA ASP A 104 -0.98 4.62 25.05
C ASP A 104 -0.48 6.06 24.82
N GLU A 105 -1.41 7.01 24.89
CA GLU A 105 -1.13 8.45 24.79
C GLU A 105 -0.37 9.00 26.02
N GLY A 106 -0.27 8.22 27.09
CA GLY A 106 0.46 8.55 28.31
C GLY A 106 1.97 8.30 28.22
N GLY A 107 2.44 7.64 27.15
CA GLY A 107 3.85 7.31 26.96
C GLY A 107 4.29 6.02 27.61
N THR A 108 3.36 5.14 27.96
CA THR A 108 3.71 3.79 28.39
C THR A 108 4.33 3.04 27.23
N ILE A 109 5.55 2.54 27.43
CA ILE A 109 6.26 1.69 26.48
C ILE A 109 6.10 0.25 26.95
N SER A 110 5.62 -0.62 26.08
CA SER A 110 5.55 -2.05 26.34
C SER A 110 6.32 -2.82 25.28
N ASP A 111 6.94 -3.92 25.68
CA ASP A 111 7.49 -4.87 24.73
C ASP A 111 6.36 -5.51 23.93
N VAL A 112 6.58 -5.65 22.63
CA VAL A 112 5.57 -6.14 21.69
C VAL A 112 6.08 -7.30 20.86
N ARG A 113 5.16 -8.21 20.55
CA ARG A 113 5.37 -9.26 19.54
C ARG A 113 4.49 -9.01 18.35
N THR A 114 5.02 -9.27 17.16
CA THR A 114 4.26 -9.12 15.92
C THR A 114 3.10 -10.12 15.88
N GLY A 115 1.91 -9.61 15.60
CA GLY A 115 0.70 -10.40 15.42
C GLY A 115 0.41 -10.73 13.95
N PHE A 116 -0.56 -11.63 13.75
CA PHE A 116 -0.95 -12.09 12.42
C PHE A 116 -1.46 -10.94 11.53
N GLY A 117 -2.03 -9.88 12.12
CA GLY A 117 -2.54 -8.73 11.41
C GLY A 117 -1.48 -8.04 10.52
N VAL A 118 -0.20 -8.02 10.93
CA VAL A 118 0.86 -7.38 10.12
C VAL A 118 1.05 -8.08 8.78
N TYR A 119 0.97 -9.41 8.74
CA TYR A 119 1.10 -10.17 7.50
C TYR A 119 -0.06 -9.88 6.54
N VAL A 120 -1.30 -9.85 7.07
CA VAL A 120 -2.50 -9.52 6.28
C VAL A 120 -2.44 -8.07 5.78
N TRP A 121 -1.91 -7.17 6.61
CA TRP A 121 -1.72 -5.76 6.26
C TRP A 121 -0.74 -5.61 5.09
N ILE A 122 0.45 -6.21 5.18
CA ILE A 122 1.45 -6.17 4.11
C ILE A 122 0.94 -6.88 2.85
N PHE A 123 0.13 -7.93 3.00
CA PHE A 123 -0.49 -8.61 1.86
C PHE A 123 -1.39 -7.68 1.03
N ALA A 124 -2.10 -6.72 1.66
CA ALA A 124 -2.84 -5.69 0.91
C ALA A 124 -1.91 -4.86 0.02
N PHE A 125 -0.73 -4.48 0.51
CA PHE A 125 0.23 -3.72 -0.28
C PHE A 125 0.74 -4.54 -1.47
N PHE A 126 0.96 -5.84 -1.27
CA PHE A 126 1.36 -6.76 -2.33
C PHE A 126 0.30 -6.85 -3.45
N LEU A 127 -0.99 -6.92 -3.09
CA LEU A 127 -2.08 -6.90 -4.07
C LEU A 127 -2.10 -5.60 -4.89
N MET A 128 -1.83 -4.46 -4.25
CA MET A 128 -1.69 -3.18 -4.94
C MET A 128 -0.48 -3.13 -5.88
N MET A 129 0.63 -3.79 -5.52
CA MET A 129 1.79 -3.93 -6.40
C MET A 129 1.43 -4.75 -7.65
N ILE A 130 0.77 -5.90 -7.48
CA ILE A 130 0.30 -6.73 -8.61
C ILE A 130 -0.60 -5.90 -9.53
N ARG A 131 -1.55 -5.16 -8.96
CA ARG A 131 -2.42 -4.25 -9.73
C ARG A 131 -1.60 -3.23 -10.52
N GLY A 132 -0.57 -2.67 -9.90
CA GLY A 132 0.33 -1.69 -10.50
C GLY A 132 1.16 -2.25 -11.65
N MET A 133 1.53 -3.52 -11.64
CA MET A 133 2.30 -4.17 -12.71
C MET A 133 1.46 -4.52 -13.95
N LEU A 134 0.14 -4.55 -13.83
CA LEU A 134 -0.73 -4.83 -14.97
C LEU A 134 -0.69 -3.65 -15.96
N PRO A 135 -0.55 -3.90 -17.27
CA PRO A 135 -0.44 -2.84 -18.27
C PRO A 135 -1.72 -2.00 -18.32
N PHE A 136 -1.59 -0.69 -18.54
CA PHE A 136 -2.70 0.10 -19.05
C PHE A 136 -2.87 -0.31 -20.51
N THR A 137 -4.04 -0.85 -20.88
CA THR A 137 -4.30 -1.38 -22.23
C THR A 137 -3.93 -0.34 -23.30
N THR A 138 -2.80 -0.60 -23.95
CA THR A 138 -2.21 0.20 -25.02
C THR A 138 -2.72 -0.35 -26.34
N THR A 139 -3.82 0.19 -26.85
CA THR A 139 -4.20 -0.09 -28.25
C THR A 139 -4.59 1.20 -28.96
N GLU A 140 -5.40 2.07 -28.34
CA GLU A 140 -5.82 3.31 -29.00
C GLU A 140 -4.72 4.35 -29.21
N ALA A 141 -3.68 4.39 -28.36
CA ALA A 141 -2.61 5.38 -28.49
C ALA A 141 -1.63 5.02 -29.62
N VAL A 142 -1.21 3.76 -29.67
CA VAL A 142 -0.32 3.25 -30.73
C VAL A 142 -1.05 3.18 -32.07
N PHE A 143 -2.35 2.83 -32.09
CA PHE A 143 -3.13 2.90 -33.34
C PHE A 143 -3.35 4.33 -33.82
N LYS A 144 -3.60 5.30 -32.93
CA LYS A 144 -3.74 6.71 -33.33
C LYS A 144 -2.43 7.33 -33.79
N GLU A 145 -1.30 6.99 -33.18
CA GLU A 145 0.03 7.40 -33.67
C GLU A 145 0.33 6.77 -35.03
N LYS A 146 0.13 5.45 -35.19
CA LYS A 146 0.31 4.78 -36.49
C LYS A 146 -0.61 5.32 -37.57
N GLN A 147 -1.89 5.60 -37.27
CA GLN A 147 -2.81 6.22 -38.25
C GLN A 147 -2.36 7.63 -38.63
N LYS A 148 -1.81 8.39 -37.68
CA LYS A 148 -1.27 9.73 -37.97
C LYS A 148 -0.05 9.65 -38.88
N GLU A 149 0.88 8.73 -38.62
CA GLU A 149 2.05 8.50 -39.46
C GLU A 149 1.66 8.07 -40.89
N ILE A 150 0.76 7.08 -41.01
CA ILE A 150 0.27 6.60 -42.31
C ILE A 150 -0.46 7.73 -43.08
N SER A 151 -1.30 8.53 -42.40
CA SER A 151 -2.01 9.63 -43.05
C SER A 151 -1.13 10.81 -43.49
N VAL A 152 0.10 10.91 -43.00
CA VAL A 152 1.04 11.99 -43.37
C VAL A 152 1.93 11.57 -44.54
N ASP A 153 2.25 10.28 -44.64
CA ASP A 153 3.02 9.73 -45.76
C ASP A 153 2.19 9.55 -47.03
N ASP A 154 0.87 9.38 -46.94
CA ASP A 154 -0.04 9.29 -48.10
C ASP A 154 -0.25 10.63 -48.85
N PHE A 155 0.26 11.75 -48.32
CA PHE A 155 0.12 13.10 -48.90
C PHE A 155 1.44 13.76 -49.31
N LYS A 156 2.55 13.02 -49.34
CA LYS A 156 3.86 13.46 -49.88
C LYS A 156 4.21 12.69 -51.14
#